data_AF-A0A1L3F8Z4-F1
#
_entry.id   AF-A0A1L3F8Z4-F1
#
_cell.length_a   1.000
_cell.length_b   1.000
_cell.length_c   1.000
_cell.angle_alpha   90.00
_cell.angle_beta   90.00
_cell.angle_gamma   90.00
#
_symmetry.space_group_name_H-M   'P 1'
#
loop_
_entity.id
_entity.type
_entity.pdbx_description
1 polymer ?
#
loop_
_entity_poly.entity_id
_entity_poly.type
_entity_poly.pdbx_seq_one_letter_code
_entity_poly.pdbx_strand_id
1 'polypeptide(L)'
;MDTEQIFLGLLLLLLVGGIAYYLAHHKSHGLRPAPATPRQADLGRQSDIQRDFQRVFSMTSSQGKEGLIKRWMDRTGCDRTEAMRLATEEWRRDNR
;
A
#
# COMPACT_ATOMS: atom_id res chain seq x y z
N MET A 1 -13.23 23.49 -50.42
CA MET A 1 -13.13 22.74 -49.16
C MET A 1 -14.05 21.56 -49.31
N ASP A 2 -13.46 20.42 -49.63
CA ASP A 2 -14.16 19.18 -49.90
C ASP A 2 -14.82 18.68 -48.62
N THR A 3 -16.09 18.29 -48.71
CA THR A 3 -16.91 17.85 -47.58
C THR A 3 -16.20 16.74 -46.78
N GLU A 4 -15.39 15.94 -47.45
CA GLU A 4 -14.54 14.91 -46.85
C GLU A 4 -13.49 15.46 -45.87
N GLN A 5 -12.84 16.59 -46.18
CA GLN A 5 -11.90 17.24 -45.25
C GLN A 5 -12.61 17.77 -44.01
N ILE A 6 -13.86 18.22 -44.15
CA ILE A 6 -14.67 18.68 -43.02
C ILE A 6 -15.03 17.50 -42.11
N PHE A 7 -15.45 16.37 -42.69
CA PHE A 7 -15.75 15.16 -41.92
C PHE A 7 -14.51 14.59 -41.23
N LEU A 8 -13.37 14.51 -41.94
CA LEU A 8 -12.10 14.06 -41.33
C LEU A 8 -11.64 15.00 -40.21
N GLY A 9 -11.74 16.31 -40.41
CA GLY A 9 -11.40 17.30 -39.39
C GLY A 9 -12.28 17.18 -38.15
N LEU A 10 -13.59 17.04 -38.34
CA LEU A 10 -14.56 16.90 -37.25
C LEU A 10 -14.36 15.59 -36.47
N LEU A 11 -14.11 14.48 -37.19
CA LEU A 11 -13.83 13.18 -36.58
C LEU A 11 -12.57 13.24 -35.72
N LEU A 12 -11.51 13.88 -36.21
CA LEU A 12 -10.26 14.01 -35.50
C LEU A 12 -10.42 14.89 -34.25
N LEU A 13 -11.20 15.97 -34.35
CA LEU A 13 -11.50 16.86 -33.22
C LEU A 13 -12.32 16.16 -32.14
N LEU A 14 -13.30 15.32 -32.52
CA LEU A 14 -14.07 14.48 -31.61
C LEU A 14 -13.21 13.38 -30.97
N LEU A 15 -12.28 12.78 -31.71
CA LEU A 15 -11.33 11.79 -31.17
C LEU A 15 -10.41 12.44 -30.13
N VAL A 16 -9.79 13.58 -30.46
CA VAL A 16 -8.88 14.29 -29.54
C VAL A 16 -9.67 14.80 -28.33
N GLY A 17 -10.85 15.38 -28.54
CA GLY A 17 -11.72 15.83 -27.46
C GLY A 17 -12.20 14.68 -26.57
N GLY A 18 -12.59 13.55 -27.17
CA GLY A 18 -13.02 12.34 -26.47
C GLY A 18 -11.89 11.71 -25.65
N ILE A 19 -10.67 11.63 -26.20
CA ILE A 19 -9.49 11.14 -25.48
C ILE A 19 -9.11 12.10 -24.35
N ALA A 20 -9.11 13.41 -24.59
CA ALA A 20 -8.83 14.40 -23.56
C ALA A 20 -9.87 14.38 -22.44
N TYR A 21 -11.16 14.27 -22.79
CA TYR A 21 -12.27 14.12 -21.86
C TYR A 21 -12.17 12.80 -21.08
N TYR A 22 -11.88 11.68 -21.75
CA TYR A 22 -11.69 10.39 -21.12
C TYR A 22 -10.51 10.41 -20.14
N LEU A 23 -9.37 10.99 -20.52
CA LEU A 23 -8.22 11.15 -19.64
C LEU A 23 -8.50 12.09 -18.46
N ALA A 24 -9.18 13.21 -18.71
CA ALA A 24 -9.58 14.14 -17.64
C ALA A 24 -10.56 13.48 -16.66
N HIS A 25 -11.59 12.81 -17.17
CA HIS A 25 -12.59 12.11 -16.37
C HIS A 25 -11.99 10.91 -15.63
N HIS A 26 -11.10 10.14 -16.26
CA HIS A 26 -10.35 9.06 -15.60
C HIS A 26 -9.41 9.59 -14.51
N LYS A 27 -8.86 10.80 -14.68
CA LYS A 27 -8.06 11.48 -13.65
C LYS A 27 -8.93 12.00 -12.50
N SER A 28 -10.17 12.40 -12.76
CA SER A 28 -11.15 12.83 -11.74
C SER A 28 -11.72 11.69 -10.90
N HIS A 29 -11.90 10.48 -11.47
CA HIS A 29 -12.20 9.26 -10.69
C HIS A 29 -10.98 8.73 -9.91
N GLY A 30 -9.80 9.31 -10.16
CA GLY A 30 -8.51 9.03 -9.51
C GLY A 30 -8.19 9.91 -8.29
N LEU A 31 -9.18 10.58 -7.68
CA LEU A 31 -9.08 11.06 -6.29
C LEU A 31 -9.16 9.92 -5.26
N ARG A 32 -9.02 8.67 -5.71
CA ARG A 32 -8.59 7.54 -4.90
C ARG A 32 -7.05 7.56 -4.88
N PRO A 33 -6.39 7.59 -3.71
CA PRO A 33 -4.94 7.66 -3.66
C PRO A 33 -4.36 6.57 -4.57
N ALA A 34 -3.34 6.93 -5.36
CA ALA A 34 -2.66 6.03 -6.28
C ALA A 34 -2.54 4.63 -5.68
N PRO A 35 -2.83 3.53 -6.44
CA PRO A 35 -2.54 2.21 -5.95
C PRO A 35 -1.05 2.21 -5.62
N ALA A 36 -0.74 2.20 -4.32
CA ALA A 36 0.61 2.11 -3.84
C ALA A 36 1.23 0.97 -4.64
N THR A 37 2.32 1.25 -5.35
CA THR A 37 3.08 0.20 -6.03
C THR A 37 3.23 -0.98 -5.05
N PRO A 38 3.20 -2.25 -5.48
CA PRO A 38 3.19 -3.39 -4.55
C PRO A 38 4.24 -3.27 -3.42
N ARG A 39 5.42 -2.70 -3.76
CA ARG A 39 6.48 -2.34 -2.82
C ARG A 39 6.10 -1.31 -1.77
N GLN A 40 5.37 -0.28 -2.14
CA GLN A 40 4.94 0.81 -1.26
C GLN A 40 3.78 0.38 -0.35
N ALA A 41 2.91 -0.53 -0.81
CA ALA A 41 1.92 -1.19 0.05
C ALA A 41 2.60 -2.08 1.10
N ASP A 42 3.66 -2.79 0.71
CA ASP A 42 4.42 -3.67 1.60
C ASP A 42 5.21 -2.87 2.67
N LEU A 43 5.84 -1.77 2.27
CA LEU A 43 6.49 -0.83 3.19
C LEU A 43 5.50 -0.21 4.18
N GLY A 44 4.30 0.17 3.71
CA GLY A 44 3.23 0.67 4.57
C GLY A 44 2.86 -0.36 5.64
N ARG A 45 2.61 -1.60 5.21
CA ARG A 45 2.25 -2.72 6.10
C ARG A 45 3.36 -3.04 7.11
N GLN A 46 4.62 -3.06 6.68
CA GLN A 46 5.76 -3.25 7.58
C GLN A 46 5.83 -2.14 8.63
N SER A 47 5.59 -0.89 8.23
CA SER A 47 5.59 0.25 9.16
C SER A 47 4.45 0.18 10.18
N ASP A 48 3.28 -0.31 9.79
CA ASP A 48 2.13 -0.46 10.69
C ASP A 48 2.37 -1.58 11.70
N ILE A 49 2.90 -2.72 11.26
CA ILE A 49 3.28 -3.83 12.14
C ILE A 49 4.33 -3.39 13.16
N GLN A 50 5.34 -2.60 12.73
CA GLN A 50 6.35 -2.07 13.64
C GLN A 50 5.74 -1.14 14.70
N ARG A 51 4.83 -0.24 14.31
CA ARG A 51 4.14 0.66 15.26
C ARG A 51 3.29 -0.12 16.25
N ASP A 52 2.55 -1.12 15.78
CA ASP A 52 1.71 -1.96 16.63
C ASP A 52 2.54 -2.75 17.63
N PHE A 53 3.65 -3.35 17.18
CA PHE A 53 4.60 -4.03 18.05
C PHE A 53 5.18 -3.08 19.11
N GLN A 54 5.62 -1.88 18.71
CA GLN A 54 6.13 -0.89 19.66
C GLN A 54 5.08 -0.44 20.68
N ARG A 55 3.81 -0.33 20.27
CA ARG A 55 2.71 0.03 21.15
C ARG A 55 2.43 -1.06 22.18
N VAL A 56 2.28 -2.31 21.74
CA VAL A 56 1.97 -3.46 22.60
C VAL A 56 3.09 -3.73 23.59
N PHE A 57 4.34 -3.69 23.13
CA PHE A 57 5.51 -3.89 23.97
C PHE A 57 6.10 -2.57 24.48
N SER A 58 5.32 -1.49 24.60
CA SER A 58 5.82 -0.16 24.97
C SER A 58 6.62 -0.15 26.27
N MET A 59 6.19 -0.93 27.26
CA MET A 59 6.86 -1.10 28.56
C MET A 59 8.11 -2.00 28.51
N THR A 60 8.33 -2.74 27.43
CA THR A 60 9.51 -3.60 27.25
C THR A 60 10.71 -2.78 26.81
N SER A 61 11.88 -3.05 27.38
CA SER A 61 13.13 -2.41 26.97
C SER A 61 13.46 -2.73 25.50
N SER A 62 14.24 -1.87 24.85
CA SER A 62 14.66 -2.08 23.46
C SER A 62 15.40 -3.40 23.27
N GLN A 63 16.30 -3.75 24.21
CA GLN A 63 16.99 -5.04 24.18
C GLN A 63 16.02 -6.23 24.37
N GLY A 64 15.02 -6.08 25.24
CA GLY A 64 13.99 -7.09 25.43
C GLY A 64 13.14 -7.31 24.18
N LYS A 65 12.79 -6.23 23.47
CA LYS A 65 12.09 -6.25 22.18
C LYS A 65 12.89 -7.00 21.12
N GLU A 66 14.18 -6.67 20.96
CA GLU A 66 15.07 -7.35 20.02
C GLU A 66 15.20 -8.84 20.32
N GLY A 67 15.37 -9.19 21.60
CA GLY A 67 15.41 -10.59 22.03
C GLY A 67 14.11 -11.33 21.72
N LEU A 68 12.97 -10.67 21.87
CA LEU A 68 11.65 -11.24 21.58
C LEU A 68 11.47 -11.51 20.09
N ILE A 69 11.84 -10.55 19.24
CA ILE A 69 11.84 -10.71 17.78
C ILE A 69 12.76 -11.84 17.37
N LYS A 70 13.99 -11.88 17.90
CA LYS A 70 14.97 -12.93 17.59
C LYS A 70 14.45 -14.32 17.95
N ARG A 71 13.84 -14.48 19.14
CA ARG A 71 13.24 -15.77 19.55
C ARG A 71 12.14 -16.23 18.60
N TRP A 72 11.31 -15.32 18.10
CA TRP A 72 10.30 -15.67 17.11
C TRP A 72 10.93 -16.05 15.77
N MET A 73 11.88 -15.26 15.27
CA MET A 73 12.62 -15.61 14.06
C MET A 73 13.29 -16.99 14.16
N ASP A 74 13.95 -17.29 15.29
CA ASP A 74 14.62 -18.57 15.52
C ASP A 74 13.62 -19.74 15.64
N ARG A 75 12.44 -19.50 16.21
CA ARG A 75 11.39 -20.53 16.40
C ARG A 75 10.62 -20.85 15.12
N THR A 76 10.24 -19.84 14.35
CA THR A 76 9.37 -20.00 13.16
C THR A 76 10.12 -19.89 11.84
N GLY A 77 11.41 -19.51 11.84
CA GLY A 77 12.19 -19.31 10.62
C GLY A 77 11.68 -18.15 9.75
N CYS A 78 10.95 -17.20 10.35
CA CYS A 78 10.30 -16.11 9.63
C CYS A 78 11.15 -14.84 9.61
N ASP A 79 10.77 -13.88 8.77
CA ASP A 79 11.41 -12.57 8.76
C ASP A 79 11.08 -11.75 10.02
N ARG A 80 11.78 -10.63 10.17
CA ARG A 80 11.65 -9.73 11.31
C ARG A 80 10.23 -9.13 11.44
N THR A 81 9.60 -8.77 10.33
CA THR A 81 8.26 -8.18 10.29
C THR A 81 7.23 -9.19 10.72
N GLU A 82 7.34 -10.41 10.21
CA GLU A 82 6.47 -11.52 10.53
C GLU A 82 6.67 -11.96 11.98
N ALA A 83 7.90 -11.93 12.50
CA ALA A 83 8.19 -12.15 13.91
C ALA A 83 7.51 -11.11 14.81
N MET A 84 7.53 -9.82 14.44
CA MET A 84 6.79 -8.77 15.17
C MET A 84 5.28 -9.02 15.11
N ARG A 85 4.75 -9.40 13.95
CA ARG A 85 3.33 -9.70 13.75
C ARG A 85 2.88 -10.87 14.65
N LEU A 86 3.62 -11.98 14.63
CA LEU A 86 3.35 -13.18 15.43
C LEU A 86 3.44 -12.88 16.93
N ALA A 87 4.47 -12.14 17.36
CA ALA A 87 4.62 -11.72 18.75
C ALA A 87 3.43 -10.90 19.24
N THR A 88 2.96 -9.94 18.44
CA THR A 88 1.80 -9.11 18.77
C THR A 88 0.50 -9.90 18.77
N GLU A 89 0.32 -10.81 17.82
CA GLU A 89 -0.86 -11.65 17.75
C GLU A 89 -0.97 -12.60 18.95
N GLU A 90 0.14 -13.20 19.36
CA GLU A 90 0.19 -14.09 20.53
C GLU A 90 -0.12 -13.34 21.82
N TRP A 91 0.50 -12.17 22.04
CA TRP A 91 0.20 -11.34 23.20
C TRP A 91 -1.29 -10.97 23.28
N ARG A 92 -1.93 -10.71 22.14
CA ARG A 92 -3.37 -10.41 22.08
C ARG A 92 -4.25 -11.63 22.38
N ARG A 93 -3.77 -12.85 22.11
CA ARG A 93 -4.48 -14.08 22.50
C ARG A 93 -4.37 -14.30 24.01
N ASP A 94 -3.18 -14.08 24.57
CA ASP A 94 -2.93 -14.25 26.00
C ASP A 94 -3.65 -13.20 26.86
N ASN A 95 -3.87 -11.99 26.32
CA ASN A 95 -4.52 -10.88 27.01
C ASN A 95 -6.01 -10.69 26.66
N ARG A 96 -6.67 -11.70 26.08
CA ARG A 96 -8.11 -11.69 25.81
C ARG A 96 -8.86 -12.50 26.86
#